data_AF-M0MIY1-F1
#
_entry.id   AF-M0MIY1-F1
#
_cell.length_a   1.000
_cell.length_b   1.000
_cell.length_c   1.000
_cell.angle_alpha   90.00
_cell.angle_beta   90.00
_cell.angle_gamma   90.00
#
_symmetry.space_group_name_H-M   'P 1'
#
loop_
_entity.id
_entity.type
_entity.pdbx_description
1 polymer ?
#
loop_
_entity_poly.entity_id
_entity_poly.type
_entity_poly.pdbx_seq_one_letter_code
_entity_poly.pdbx_strand_id
1 'polypeptide(L)'
;MCVSVHHSQAVGAPTGDMADDAGPNDDTAADRATEPEPSATATSARSSNAENSFQSTYAWSPDEASCAECGGSVAARWRDDGDLVCAACKSW
;
A
#
# COMPACT_ATOMS: atom_id res chain seq x y z
N MET A 1 -30.98 -28.44 -29.41
CA MET A 1 -31.41 -28.09 -28.04
C MET A 1 -31.21 -26.58 -27.91
N CYS A 2 -32.30 -25.84 -27.83
CA CYS A 2 -32.35 -24.38 -27.95
C CYS A 2 -32.15 -23.75 -26.57
N VAL A 3 -31.16 -22.87 -26.39
CA VAL A 3 -31.11 -21.97 -25.24
C VAL A 3 -31.49 -20.59 -25.72
N SER A 4 -32.76 -20.25 -25.50
CA SER A 4 -33.29 -18.90 -25.58
C SER A 4 -33.03 -18.21 -24.24
N VAL A 5 -32.16 -17.21 -24.22
CA VAL A 5 -32.12 -16.20 -23.14
C VAL A 5 -32.55 -14.88 -23.77
N HIS A 6 -33.79 -14.49 -23.49
CA HIS A 6 -34.28 -13.14 -23.74
C HIS A 6 -33.67 -12.22 -22.68
N HIS A 7 -32.79 -11.31 -23.09
CA HIS A 7 -32.34 -10.21 -22.24
C HIS A 7 -33.46 -9.16 -22.19
N SER A 8 -34.24 -9.17 -21.10
CA SER A 8 -35.27 -8.17 -20.82
C SER A 8 -34.62 -6.81 -20.61
N GLN A 9 -34.83 -5.90 -21.57
CA GLN A 9 -34.41 -4.51 -21.51
C GLN A 9 -35.26 -3.76 -20.47
N ALA A 10 -34.61 -3.15 -19.48
CA ALA A 10 -35.20 -2.12 -18.65
C ALA A 10 -34.56 -0.77 -19.02
N VAL A 11 -35.27 -0.02 -19.86
CA VAL A 11 -35.03 1.40 -20.10
C VAL A 11 -35.57 2.18 -18.91
N GLY A 12 -34.76 3.10 -18.38
CA GLY A 12 -35.16 3.96 -17.27
C GLY A 12 -34.07 4.96 -16.93
N ALA A 13 -33.88 5.96 -17.79
CA ALA A 13 -33.13 7.16 -17.46
C ALA A 13 -34.06 8.15 -16.74
N PRO A 14 -33.68 8.66 -15.56
CA PRO A 14 -33.93 10.04 -15.21
C PRO A 14 -32.67 10.84 -15.55
N THR A 15 -32.79 11.77 -16.48
CA THR A 15 -31.83 12.86 -16.68
C THR A 15 -31.72 13.65 -15.38
N GLY A 16 -30.65 13.39 -14.62
CA GLY A 16 -30.22 14.25 -13.53
C GLY A 16 -29.51 15.47 -14.10
N ASP A 17 -30.29 16.38 -14.69
CA ASP A 17 -29.83 17.71 -15.05
C ASP A 17 -30.12 18.63 -13.86
N MET A 18 -29.14 18.74 -12.96
CA MET A 18 -29.22 19.57 -11.77
C MET A 18 -27.88 20.28 -11.55
N ALA A 19 -27.94 21.59 -11.81
CA ALA A 19 -27.19 22.67 -11.20
C ALA A 19 -25.69 22.77 -11.50
N ASP A 20 -25.41 23.65 -12.45
CA ASP A 20 -24.36 24.68 -12.40
C ASP A 20 -24.08 25.15 -10.96
N ASP A 21 -22.90 24.82 -10.45
CA ASP A 21 -22.26 25.54 -9.34
C ASP A 21 -20.80 25.81 -9.73
N ALA A 22 -20.64 26.80 -10.61
CA ALA A 22 -19.35 27.38 -10.95
C ALA A 22 -18.91 28.31 -9.80
N GLY A 23 -18.39 27.72 -8.71
CA GLY A 23 -17.66 28.46 -7.69
C GLY A 23 -16.18 28.63 -8.10
N PRO A 24 -15.68 29.85 -8.38
CA PRO A 24 -14.25 30.07 -8.48
C PRO A 24 -13.66 30.04 -7.07
N ASN A 25 -13.11 28.89 -6.66
CA ASN A 25 -12.22 28.82 -5.51
C ASN A 25 -10.85 29.34 -5.95
N ASP A 26 -10.70 30.66 -6.02
CA ASP A 26 -9.40 31.33 -6.03
C ASP A 26 -8.87 31.34 -4.59
N ASP A 27 -8.37 30.20 -4.14
CA ASP A 27 -7.50 30.13 -2.97
C ASP A 27 -6.07 30.00 -3.49
N THR A 28 -5.57 31.14 -3.96
CA THR A 28 -4.17 31.37 -4.27
C THR A 28 -3.30 30.96 -3.07
N ALA A 29 -2.42 30.00 -3.34
CA ALA A 29 -1.29 29.54 -2.56
C ALA A 29 -0.75 30.53 -1.51
N ALA A 30 -0.92 30.18 -0.23
CA ALA A 30 0.01 30.57 0.83
C ALA A 30 1.01 29.43 1.05
N ASP A 31 1.86 29.23 0.03
CA ASP A 31 3.14 28.54 0.18
C ASP A 31 4.06 29.44 1.04
N ARG A 32 4.21 29.03 2.30
CA ARG A 32 5.49 29.19 3.01
C ARG A 32 5.55 28.19 4.15
N ALA A 33 5.99 26.99 3.78
CA ALA A 33 6.58 26.04 4.70
C ALA A 33 7.70 26.74 5.48
N THR A 34 7.46 27.03 6.77
CA THR A 34 8.55 27.09 7.73
C THR A 34 9.00 25.65 7.90
N GLU A 35 10.12 25.32 7.28
CA GLU A 35 10.83 24.07 7.51
C GLU A 35 11.50 24.17 8.88
N PRO A 36 11.09 23.38 9.88
CA PRO A 36 11.87 23.27 11.10
C PRO A 36 13.11 22.44 10.76
N GLU A 37 14.26 23.10 10.58
CA GLU A 37 15.58 22.46 10.55
C GLU A 37 15.75 21.58 11.80
N PRO A 38 15.68 20.23 11.71
CA PRO A 38 15.97 19.39 12.84
C PRO A 38 17.48 19.25 12.95
N SER A 39 18.14 20.29 13.45
CA SER A 39 19.53 20.19 13.90
C SER A 39 19.57 19.39 15.20
N ALA A 40 19.50 18.07 15.07
CA ALA A 40 19.64 17.12 16.16
C ALA A 40 20.55 15.98 15.72
N THR A 41 21.84 16.29 15.52
CA THR A 41 22.88 15.26 15.47
C THR A 41 23.16 14.76 16.90
N ALA A 42 22.17 14.16 17.54
CA ALA A 42 22.41 13.27 18.67
C ALA A 42 22.48 11.86 18.09
N THR A 43 23.70 11.45 17.71
CA THR A 43 24.00 10.04 17.46
C THR A 43 23.84 9.32 18.80
N SER A 44 22.60 8.92 19.07
CA SER A 44 22.28 8.10 20.22
C SER A 44 22.80 6.72 19.87
N ALA A 45 24.05 6.45 20.27
CA ALA A 45 24.63 5.12 20.26
C ALA A 45 23.78 4.25 21.20
N ARG A 46 22.65 3.75 20.67
CA ARG A 46 21.85 2.72 21.31
C ARG A 46 22.68 1.45 21.28
N SER A 47 23.53 1.31 22.29
CA SER A 47 24.15 0.04 22.64
C SER A 47 23.03 -0.93 22.97
N SER A 48 22.54 -1.59 21.92
CA SER A 48 21.41 -2.50 21.98
C SER A 48 22.00 -3.84 22.44
N ASN A 49 22.27 -3.97 23.74
CA ASN A 49 22.35 -5.29 24.35
C ASN A 49 20.91 -5.85 24.39
N ALA A 50 20.38 -6.17 23.21
CA ALA A 50 19.09 -6.77 23.03
C ALA A 50 19.31 -8.28 22.93
N GLU A 51 19.60 -8.91 24.07
CA GLU A 51 19.70 -10.38 24.25
C GLU A 51 18.34 -11.09 24.01
N ASN A 52 17.42 -10.44 23.30
CA ASN A 52 16.15 -10.96 22.81
C ASN A 52 15.81 -10.24 21.50
N SER A 53 16.60 -10.51 20.47
CA SER A 53 16.31 -10.07 19.10
C SER A 53 15.11 -10.86 18.56
N PHE A 54 13.90 -10.41 18.89
CA PHE A 54 12.68 -10.86 18.23
C PHE A 54 12.77 -10.47 16.75
N GLN A 55 12.91 -11.48 15.89
CA GLN A 55 12.96 -11.24 14.47
C GLN A 55 11.56 -10.83 13.98
N SER A 56 11.48 -9.76 13.19
CA SER A 56 10.22 -9.31 12.60
C SER A 56 9.55 -10.42 11.80
N THR A 57 8.25 -10.66 11.94
CA THR A 57 7.55 -11.70 11.15
C THR A 57 7.34 -11.31 9.69
N TYR A 58 7.67 -10.08 9.32
CA TYR A 58 7.49 -9.49 8.00
C TYR A 58 8.75 -8.71 7.60
N ALA A 59 9.08 -8.77 6.31
CA ALA A 59 10.17 -8.02 5.71
C ALA A 59 9.69 -7.38 4.40
N TRP A 60 9.96 -6.09 4.26
CA TRP A 60 9.70 -5.34 3.04
C TRP A 60 11.01 -4.85 2.43
N SER A 61 11.12 -4.89 1.11
CA SER A 61 12.32 -4.52 0.36
C SER A 61 11.93 -3.76 -0.91
N PRO A 62 12.38 -2.50 -1.11
CA PRO A 62 12.05 -1.72 -2.30
C PRO A 62 12.72 -2.26 -3.58
N ASP A 63 13.85 -2.95 -3.44
CA ASP A 63 14.59 -3.57 -4.54
C ASP A 63 14.01 -4.92 -4.99
N GLU A 64 12.92 -5.36 -4.34
CA GLU A 64 12.42 -6.73 -4.37
C GLU A 64 13.49 -7.73 -3.88
N ALA A 65 13.03 -8.85 -3.33
CA ALA A 65 13.94 -9.87 -2.86
C ALA A 65 13.34 -11.25 -3.09
N SER A 66 14.22 -12.22 -3.30
CA SER A 66 13.84 -13.57 -3.66
C SER A 66 13.06 -14.25 -2.54
N CYS A 67 11.96 -14.89 -2.90
CA CYS A 67 11.25 -15.86 -2.08
C CYS A 67 12.12 -17.10 -1.89
N ALA A 68 12.25 -17.59 -0.65
CA ALA A 68 13.01 -18.80 -0.36
C ALA A 68 12.43 -20.07 -1.02
N GLU A 69 11.10 -20.12 -1.21
CA GLU A 69 10.39 -21.28 -1.79
C GLU A 69 10.41 -21.26 -3.33
N CYS A 70 9.87 -20.20 -3.94
CA CYS A 70 9.67 -20.16 -5.39
C CYS A 70 10.76 -19.39 -6.16
N GLY A 71 11.69 -18.73 -5.47
CA GLY A 71 12.73 -17.90 -6.08
C GLY A 71 12.24 -16.58 -6.70
N GLY A 72 10.93 -16.35 -6.76
CA GLY A 72 10.35 -15.12 -7.32
C GLY A 72 10.74 -13.88 -6.52
N SER A 73 11.05 -12.79 -7.22
CA SER A 73 11.32 -11.49 -6.60
C SER A 73 10.01 -10.83 -6.17
N VAL A 74 9.92 -10.44 -4.90
CA VAL A 74 8.76 -9.72 -4.35
C VAL A 74 9.22 -8.65 -3.37
N ALA A 75 8.48 -7.54 -3.32
CA ALA A 75 8.75 -6.47 -2.35
C ALA A 75 8.39 -6.86 -0.91
N ALA A 76 7.41 -7.75 -0.72
CA ALA A 76 6.85 -8.13 0.58
C ALA A 76 7.03 -9.62 0.84
N ARG A 77 7.66 -9.98 1.97
CA ARG A 77 7.90 -11.36 2.40
C ARG A 77 7.56 -11.56 3.87
N TRP A 78 7.20 -12.78 4.22
CA TRP A 78 6.78 -13.16 5.56
C TRP A 78 7.63 -14.32 6.05
N ARG A 79 7.85 -14.38 7.36
CA ARG A 79 8.50 -15.52 7.99
C ARG A 79 7.55 -16.73 7.98
N ASP A 80 8.07 -17.85 7.49
CA ASP A 80 7.50 -19.19 7.52
C ASP A 80 8.64 -20.16 7.84
N ASP A 81 8.53 -20.91 8.94
CA ASP A 81 9.58 -21.78 9.50
C ASP A 81 10.98 -21.15 9.72
N GLY A 82 11.10 -19.83 9.65
CA GLY A 82 12.37 -19.11 9.79
C GLY A 82 12.86 -18.46 8.48
N ASP A 83 12.32 -18.87 7.35
CA ASP A 83 12.61 -18.34 6.02
C ASP A 83 11.61 -17.26 5.57
N LEU A 84 12.05 -16.37 4.69
CA LEU A 84 11.20 -15.31 4.13
C LEU A 84 10.58 -15.76 2.81
N VAL A 85 9.28 -16.02 2.85
CA VAL A 85 8.47 -16.47 1.70
C VAL A 85 7.49 -15.38 1.23
N CYS A 86 7.09 -15.43 -0.04
CA CYS A 86 6.08 -14.53 -0.59
C CYS A 86 4.67 -14.90 -0.09
N ALA A 87 3.70 -14.00 -0.27
CA ALA A 87 2.31 -14.21 0.17
C ALA A 87 1.65 -15.47 -0.43
N ALA A 88 2.07 -15.87 -1.64
CA ALA A 88 1.55 -17.04 -2.34
C ALA A 88 2.12 -18.37 -1.81
N CYS A 89 3.35 -18.37 -1.30
CA CYS A 89 4.02 -19.56 -0.77
C CYS A 89 3.82 -19.75 0.73
N LYS A 90 3.44 -18.69 1.45
CA LYS A 90 3.21 -18.78 2.89
C LYS A 90 2.01 -19.68 3.21
N SER A 91 2.17 -20.57 4.19
CA SER A 91 1.16 -21.57 4.59
C SER A 91 0.18 -21.04 5.65
N TRP A 92 -0.11 -19.73 5.61
CA TRP A 92 -0.85 -18.98 6.64
C TRP A 92 -2.21 -19.57 7.01
#